data_AF-A0A8S9RLB1-F1
#
_entry.id   AF-A0A8S9RLB1-F1
#
_cell.length_a   1.000
_cell.length_b   1.000
_cell.length_c   1.000
_cell.angle_alpha   90.00
_cell.angle_beta   90.00
_cell.angle_gamma   90.00
#
_symmetry.space_group_name_H-M   'P 1'
#
loop_
_entity.id
_entity.type
_entity.pdbx_description
1 polymer ?
#
loop_
_entity_poly.entity_id
_entity_poly.type
_entity_poly.pdbx_seq_one_letter_code
_entity_poly.pdbx_strand_id
1 'polypeptide(L)' 'MAGKVHGSLARAGKVRGQTPKVAKQDKKKKPRGRAHKRLQHNRRFVTAGNYFYFHSSISII' A
#
# COMPACT_ATOMS: atom_id res chain seq x y z
N MET A 1 11.98 2.38 -49.85
CA MET A 1 12.27 1.38 -48.78
C MET A 1 11.72 1.90 -47.46
N ALA A 2 10.48 1.57 -47.11
CA ALA A 2 9.87 1.98 -45.84
C ALA A 2 10.20 0.93 -44.78
N GLY A 3 11.30 1.15 -44.05
CA GLY A 3 11.76 0.27 -42.98
C GLY A 3 10.72 0.14 -41.86
N LYS A 4 10.77 -0.98 -41.13
CA LYS A 4 9.91 -1.31 -40.00
C LYS A 4 9.95 -0.20 -38.94
N VAL A 5 8.93 0.66 -38.90
CA VAL A 5 8.83 1.74 -37.92
C VAL A 5 8.24 1.18 -36.62
N HIS A 6 9.01 1.25 -35.52
CA HIS A 6 8.50 0.94 -34.19
C HIS A 6 7.39 1.95 -33.82
N GLY A 7 6.36 1.50 -33.09
CA GLY A 7 5.05 2.18 -32.95
C GLY A 7 5.08 3.70 -32.79
N SER A 8 4.04 4.36 -33.33
CA SER A 8 3.96 5.82 -33.41
C SER A 8 4.12 6.53 -32.05
N LEU A 9 4.97 7.57 -32.03
CA LEU A 9 5.22 8.43 -30.86
C LEU A 9 3.97 9.15 -30.35
N ALA A 10 2.90 9.22 -31.15
CA ALA A 10 1.65 9.90 -30.85
C ALA A 10 0.94 9.40 -29.57
N ARG A 11 1.29 8.19 -29.07
CA ARG A 11 0.72 7.63 -27.83
C ARG A 11 1.64 7.73 -26.61
N ALA A 12 2.85 8.27 -26.77
CA ALA A 12 3.79 8.39 -25.67
C ALA A 12 3.20 9.30 -24.57
N GLY A 13 3.19 8.82 -23.33
CA GLY A 13 2.71 9.60 -22.19
C GLY A 13 1.19 9.76 -22.06
N LYS A 14 0.36 9.21 -22.97
CA LYS A 14 -1.12 9.34 -22.95
C LYS A 14 -1.71 9.08 -21.55
N VAL A 15 -1.32 7.97 -20.92
CA VAL A 15 -1.86 7.55 -19.62
C VAL A 15 -1.44 8.50 -18.49
N ARG A 16 -0.21 9.01 -18.54
CA ARG A 16 0.30 9.94 -17.51
C ARG A 16 -0.35 11.32 -17.62
N GLY A 17 -0.71 11.76 -18.83
CA GLY A 17 -1.42 13.03 -19.05
C GLY A 17 -2.93 12.94 -18.77
N GLN A 18 -3.54 11.77 -18.99
CA GLN A 18 -4.97 11.56 -18.72
C GLN A 18 -5.28 11.43 -17.22
N THR A 19 -4.33 10.94 -16.42
CA THR A 19 -4.55 10.72 -14.99
C THR A 19 -4.51 12.04 -14.21
N PRO A 20 -5.51 12.32 -13.33
CA PRO A 20 -5.52 13.55 -12.55
C PRO A 20 -4.30 13.60 -11.63
N LYS A 21 -3.65 14.77 -11.57
CA LYS A 21 -2.46 14.95 -10.74
C LYS A 21 -2.86 15.14 -9.27
N VAL A 22 -2.83 14.06 -8.50
CA VAL A 22 -3.13 14.12 -7.06
C VAL A 22 -1.88 14.53 -6.27
N ALA A 23 -2.02 15.58 -5.46
CA ALA A 23 -0.99 16.01 -4.52
C ALA A 23 -0.83 15.01 -3.37
N LYS A 24 0.37 14.91 -2.80
CA LYS A 24 0.61 14.04 -1.64
C LYS A 24 -0.07 14.66 -0.41
N GLN A 25 -0.84 13.85 0.31
CA GLN A 25 -1.39 14.25 1.60
C GLN A 25 -0.29 14.25 2.66
N ASP A 26 -0.33 15.22 3.57
CA ASP A 26 0.52 15.25 4.75
C ASP A 26 0.10 14.14 5.73
N LYS A 27 1.08 13.29 6.08
CA LYS A 27 0.88 12.14 6.96
C LYS A 27 1.94 12.16 8.06
N LYS A 28 1.54 11.78 9.27
CA LYS A 28 2.49 11.62 10.39
C LYS A 28 3.59 10.64 9.99
N LYS A 29 4.83 11.00 10.32
CA LYS A 29 6.00 10.15 10.04
C LYS A 29 5.86 8.83 10.78
N LYS A 30 6.00 7.71 10.06
CA LYS A 30 6.10 6.40 10.69
C LYS A 30 7.42 6.33 11.47
N PRO A 31 7.43 5.78 12.70
CA PRO A 31 8.68 5.57 13.42
C PRO A 31 9.56 4.62 12.60
N ARG A 32 10.89 4.79 12.71
CA ARG A 32 11.89 3.98 12.00
C ARG A 32 12.61 3.03 12.97
N GLY A 33 13.28 2.01 12.43
CA GLY A 33 14.13 1.09 13.20
C GLY A 33 13.38 0.23 14.22
N ARG A 34 13.91 0.16 15.44
CA ARG A 34 13.40 -0.73 16.52
C ARG A 34 11.95 -0.43 16.90
N ALA A 35 11.58 0.86 16.97
CA ALA A 35 10.22 1.26 17.29
C ALA A 35 9.21 0.76 16.23
N HIS A 36 9.60 0.76 14.95
CA HIS A 36 8.75 0.19 13.90
C HIS A 36 8.59 -1.32 14.03
N LYS A 37 9.70 -2.04 14.31
CA LYS A 37 9.66 -3.50 14.50
C LYS A 37 8.77 -3.90 15.69
N ARG A 38 8.80 -3.15 16.80
CA ARG A 38 7.89 -3.37 17.93
C ARG A 38 6.43 -3.20 17.53
N LEU A 39 6.09 -2.15 16.80
CA LEU A 39 4.73 -1.94 16.31
C LEU A 39 4.27 -3.05 15.35
N GLN A 40 5.15 -3.53 14.47
CA GLN A 40 4.83 -4.63 13.56
C GLN A 40 4.58 -5.94 14.32
N HIS A 41 5.44 -6.29 15.28
CA HIS A 41 5.29 -7.49 16.10
C HIS A 41 3.98 -7.46 16.91
N ASN A 42 3.72 -6.34 17.61
CA ASN A 42 2.50 -6.17 18.39
C ASN A 42 1.25 -6.30 17.51
N ARG A 43 1.24 -5.68 16.32
CA ARG A 43 0.11 -5.78 15.39
C ARG A 43 -0.11 -7.20 14.86
N ARG A 44 0.97 -7.91 14.51
CA ARG A 44 0.87 -9.22 13.83
C ARG A 44 0.58 -10.37 14.78
N PHE A 45 1.16 -10.35 15.98
CA PHE A 45 1.17 -11.52 16.84
C PHE A 45 0.41 -11.29 18.15
N VAL A 46 0.56 -10.13 18.77
CA VAL A 46 -0.08 -9.85 20.06
C VAL A 46 -1.54 -9.45 19.88
N THR A 47 -1.80 -8.43 19.07
CA THR A 47 -3.16 -7.92 18.87
C THR A 47 -4.03 -8.88 18.07
N ALA A 48 -3.53 -9.45 16.95
CA ALA A 48 -4.28 -10.42 16.16
C ALA A 48 -4.59 -11.72 16.91
N GLY A 49 -3.64 -12.23 17.72
CA GLY A 49 -3.87 -13.37 18.59
C GLY A 49 -4.99 -13.08 19.60
N ASN A 50 -4.92 -11.94 20.29
CA ASN A 50 -5.95 -11.54 21.25
C ASN A 50 -7.34 -11.42 20.63
N TYR A 51 -7.48 -10.83 19.43
CA TYR A 51 -8.79 -10.74 18.77
C TYR A 51 -9.36 -12.11 18.37
N PHE A 52 -8.53 -13.08 17.99
CA PHE A 52 -9.01 -14.42 17.67
C PHE A 52 -9.56 -15.13 18.91
N TYR A 53 -8.83 -15.09 20.03
CA TYR A 53 -9.30 -15.66 21.29
C TYR A 53 -10.51 -14.90 21.85
N PHE A 54 -10.51 -13.57 21.83
CA PHE A 54 -11.60 -12.78 22.41
C PHE A 54 -12.89 -12.84 21.57
N HIS A 55 -12.81 -12.85 20.24
CA HIS A 55 -13.99 -12.95 19.38
C HIS A 55 -14.58 -14.37 19.41
N SER A 56 -13.76 -15.42 19.38
CA SER A 56 -14.24 -16.79 19.50
C SER A 56 -14.83 -17.11 20.89
N SER A 57 -14.35 -16.47 21.97
CA SER A 57 -14.92 -16.66 23.31
C SER A 57 -16.22 -15.88 23.53
N ILE A 58 -16.39 -14.70 22.93
CA ILE A 58 -17.64 -13.90 23.05
C ILE A 58 -18.79 -14.53 22.25
N SER A 59 -18.51 -15.31 21.19
CA SER A 59 -19.54 -16.00 20.41
C SER A 59 -20.05 -17.32 21.03
N ILE A 60 -19.47 -17.78 22.13
CA ILE A 60 -19.80 -19.07 22.80
C ILE A 60 -20.59 -18.86 24.11
N ILE A 61 -20.71 -17.63 24.60
CA ILE A 61 -21.65 -17.21 25.66
C ILE A 61 -22.91 -16.66 24.99
#